data_AF-A0AAP9ZX40-F1
#
_entry.id   AF-A0AAP9ZX40-F1
#
_cell.length_a   1.000
_cell.length_b   1.000
_cell.length_c   1.000
_cell.angle_alpha   90.00
_cell.angle_beta   90.00
_cell.angle_gamma   90.00
#
_symmetry.space_group_name_H-M   'P 1'
#
loop_
_entity.id
_entity.type
_entity.pdbx_description
1 polymer ?
#
loop_
_entity_poly.entity_id
_entity_poly.type
_entity_poly.pdbx_seq_one_letter_code
_entity_poly.pdbx_strand_id
1 'polypeptide(L)'
;MAMAEVLDRPVAAAANPFLGSYPDLPPRAAPRARRASEPRAQGALLDVLISHRAMLVNVARGFVGCASRAEDVVHDVFVKLVEFPNQDAVRQPVAYVTRMVRNASIDACRRQSLENVYHTEEDDGYDVPSPEPTPEAALMTRDTLRRVCAALDDLPARSRAAFEMVRLREETLQTAARALNVSQTLVHFMVRDAERHCAECLDACHRGVACPVFLGGRARRR
;
A
#
# COMPACT_ATOMS: atom_id res chain seq x y z
N MET A 1 41.69 -4.72 12.95
CA MET A 1 41.69 -3.75 11.83
C MET A 1 41.33 -4.53 10.58
N ALA A 2 40.15 -4.44 9.97
CA ALA A 2 39.26 -3.30 9.79
C ALA A 2 37.79 -3.76 9.94
N MET A 3 37.04 -3.09 10.82
CA MET A 3 35.59 -3.25 11.03
C MET A 3 35.00 -1.86 11.34
N ALA A 4 35.30 -0.88 10.48
CA ALA A 4 34.83 0.49 10.68
C ALA A 4 34.78 1.24 9.34
N GLU A 5 33.92 0.80 8.41
CA GLU A 5 33.61 1.61 7.22
C GLU A 5 32.32 1.17 6.51
N VAL A 6 31.16 1.23 7.18
CA VAL A 6 29.86 0.96 6.52
C VAL A 6 28.78 2.00 6.85
N LEU A 7 29.04 3.01 7.69
CA LEU A 7 28.02 3.99 8.11
C LEU A 7 28.19 5.40 7.52
N ASP A 8 28.61 5.52 6.25
CA ASP A 8 28.43 6.80 5.54
C ASP A 8 28.32 6.61 4.03
N ARG A 9 27.20 6.04 3.56
CA ARG A 9 26.80 6.13 2.15
C ARG A 9 25.60 7.07 2.03
N PRO A 10 25.66 8.09 1.16
CA PRO A 10 24.54 9.00 0.95
C PRO A 10 23.36 8.23 0.34
N VAL A 11 22.16 8.53 0.81
CA VAL A 11 20.89 8.08 0.20
C VAL A 11 20.82 8.68 -1.20
N ALA A 12 21.32 7.95 -2.18
CA ALA A 12 21.05 8.21 -3.58
C ALA A 12 19.55 8.05 -3.80
N ALA A 13 18.92 9.11 -4.33
CA ALA A 13 17.52 9.15 -4.70
C ALA A 13 17.14 7.89 -5.49
N ALA A 14 16.35 7.02 -4.86
CA ALA A 14 15.82 5.83 -5.48
C ALA A 14 14.91 6.24 -6.64
N ALA A 15 15.39 6.00 -7.86
CA ALA A 15 14.58 6.04 -9.06
C ALA A 15 13.41 5.06 -8.88
N ASN A 16 12.20 5.59 -9.06
CA ASN A 16 10.94 4.87 -8.90
C ASN A 16 10.91 3.63 -9.84
N PRO A 17 10.75 2.39 -9.34
CA PRO A 17 10.89 1.17 -10.15
C PRO A 17 9.74 0.96 -11.16
N PHE A 18 8.74 1.85 -11.18
CA PHE A 18 7.57 1.76 -12.07
C PHE A 18 7.75 2.44 -13.44
N LEU A 19 8.89 3.09 -13.71
CA LEU A 19 9.16 3.74 -15.00
C LEU A 19 9.86 2.80 -15.99
N GLY A 20 9.18 1.69 -16.30
CA GLY A 20 9.47 0.89 -17.48
C GLY A 20 8.87 1.55 -18.73
N SER A 21 9.74 2.13 -19.56
CA SER A 21 9.57 2.33 -21.02
C SER A 21 8.13 2.47 -21.53
N TYR A 22 7.57 3.68 -21.45
CA TYR A 22 6.43 4.05 -22.26
C TYR A 22 6.87 4.08 -23.74
N PRO A 23 6.27 3.28 -24.64
CA PRO A 23 6.44 3.50 -26.07
C PRO A 23 5.93 4.91 -26.40
N ASP A 24 6.65 5.61 -27.29
CA ASP A 24 6.40 6.99 -27.71
C ASP A 24 4.91 7.37 -27.64
N LEU A 25 4.57 8.23 -26.68
CA LEU A 25 3.26 8.85 -26.67
C LEU A 25 3.15 9.71 -27.94
N PRO A 26 2.05 9.59 -28.71
CA PRO A 26 1.83 10.48 -29.84
C PRO A 26 1.89 11.93 -29.33
N PRO A 27 2.40 12.87 -30.16
CA PRO A 27 2.57 14.25 -29.75
C PRO A 27 1.25 14.77 -29.19
N ARG A 28 1.32 15.31 -27.97
CA ARG A 28 0.20 15.90 -27.22
C ARG A 28 -0.62 16.73 -28.20
N ALA A 29 -1.81 16.22 -28.55
CA ALA A 29 -2.68 16.87 -29.52
C ALA A 29 -2.79 18.35 -29.15
N ALA A 30 -2.48 19.22 -30.12
CA ALA A 30 -2.55 20.67 -29.93
C ALA A 30 -3.87 21.03 -29.25
N PRO A 31 -3.89 22.02 -28.33
CA PRO A 31 -5.13 22.43 -27.68
C PRO A 31 -6.14 22.71 -28.78
N ARG A 32 -7.22 21.90 -28.81
CA ARG A 32 -8.32 22.08 -29.75
C ARG A 32 -8.67 23.56 -29.71
N ALA A 33 -8.52 24.22 -30.86
CA ALA A 33 -8.79 25.64 -31.00
C ALA A 33 -10.09 25.96 -30.25
N ARG A 34 -10.00 26.79 -29.21
CA ARG A 34 -11.17 27.32 -28.53
C ARG A 34 -12.00 27.98 -29.62
N ARG A 35 -13.08 27.31 -30.06
CA ARG A 35 -14.10 27.95 -30.89
C ARG A 35 -14.49 29.21 -30.13
N ALA A 36 -14.45 30.34 -30.83
CA ALA A 36 -14.88 31.62 -30.29
C ALA A 36 -16.19 31.42 -29.51
N SER A 37 -16.17 31.79 -28.24
CA SER A 37 -17.33 31.73 -27.37
C SER A 37 -18.39 32.67 -27.92
N GLU A 38 -19.37 32.12 -28.64
CA GLU A 38 -20.69 32.74 -28.77
C GLU A 38 -21.20 33.07 -27.36
N PRO A 39 -21.94 34.19 -27.18
CA PRO A 39 -22.40 34.61 -25.86
C PRO A 39 -23.17 33.44 -25.24
N ARG A 40 -22.67 32.92 -24.11
CA ARG A 40 -23.34 31.86 -23.35
C ARG A 40 -24.76 32.32 -23.09
N ALA A 41 -25.72 31.80 -23.84
CA ALA A 41 -27.12 32.14 -23.66
C ALA A 41 -27.48 31.75 -22.21
N GLN A 42 -27.73 32.76 -21.37
CA GLN A 42 -28.51 32.58 -20.16
C GLN A 42 -29.81 31.88 -20.57
N GLY A 43 -29.93 30.61 -20.20
CA GLY A 43 -31.11 29.81 -20.51
C GLY A 43 -32.11 29.84 -19.36
N ALA A 44 -33.37 29.57 -19.67
CA ALA A 44 -34.47 29.67 -18.70
C ALA A 44 -34.28 28.85 -17.41
N LEU A 45 -33.51 27.75 -17.45
CA LEU A 45 -33.22 26.92 -16.27
C LEU A 45 -32.17 27.56 -15.36
N LEU A 46 -31.13 28.17 -15.94
CA LEU A 46 -30.06 28.83 -15.20
C LEU A 46 -30.60 30.05 -14.45
N ASP A 47 -31.44 30.84 -15.12
CA ASP A 47 -32.09 32.02 -14.52
C ASP A 47 -33.01 31.63 -13.36
N VAL A 48 -33.73 30.51 -13.51
CA VAL A 48 -34.57 29.96 -12.44
C VAL A 48 -33.73 29.52 -11.26
N LEU A 49 -32.60 28.83 -11.49
CA LEU A 49 -31.71 28.42 -10.41
C LEU A 49 -31.15 29.63 -9.67
N ILE A 50 -30.67 30.65 -10.39
CA ILE A 50 -30.11 31.88 -9.78
C ILE A 50 -31.19 32.60 -8.97
N SER A 51 -32.37 32.82 -9.56
CA SER A 51 -33.47 33.56 -8.92
C SER A 51 -34.06 32.84 -7.71
N HIS A 52 -34.02 31.50 -7.69
CA HIS A 52 -34.57 30.67 -6.61
C HIS A 52 -33.50 29.96 -5.77
N ARG A 53 -32.24 30.43 -5.81
CA ARG A 53 -31.12 29.75 -5.15
C ARG A 53 -31.39 29.46 -3.68
N ALA A 54 -31.90 30.43 -2.93
CA ALA A 54 -32.18 30.28 -1.50
C ALA A 54 -33.21 29.16 -1.23
N MET A 55 -34.26 29.08 -2.04
CA MET A 55 -35.27 28.02 -1.94
C MET A 55 -34.66 26.64 -2.26
N LEU A 56 -33.85 26.55 -3.31
CA LEU A 56 -33.20 25.31 -3.72
C LEU A 56 -32.17 24.81 -2.70
N VAL A 57 -31.40 25.71 -2.09
CA VAL A 57 -30.47 25.38 -0.99
C VAL A 57 -31.25 24.87 0.22
N ASN A 58 -32.39 25.47 0.56
CA ASN A 58 -33.23 24.99 1.65
C ASN A 58 -33.82 23.60 1.36
N VAL A 59 -34.23 23.33 0.12
CA VAL A 59 -34.65 21.99 -0.30
C VAL A 59 -33.50 20.99 -0.13
N ALA A 60 -32.31 21.30 -0.64
CA ALA A 60 -31.14 20.42 -0.51
C ALA A 60 -30.77 20.15 0.95
N ARG A 61 -30.82 21.19 1.81
CA ARG A 61 -30.53 21.10 3.24
C ARG A 61 -31.44 20.12 3.97
N GLY A 62 -32.70 20.00 3.56
CA GLY A 62 -33.64 19.00 4.10
C GLY A 62 -33.21 17.54 3.86
N PHE A 63 -32.35 17.29 2.87
CA PHE A 63 -31.80 15.96 2.59
C PHE A 63 -30.41 15.77 3.21
N VAL A 64 -29.48 16.71 2.99
CA VAL A 64 -28.06 16.55 3.39
C VAL A 64 -27.76 16.98 4.82
N GLY A 65 -28.70 17.64 5.50
CA GLY A 65 -28.61 18.03 6.92
C GLY A 65 -27.59 19.13 7.24
N CYS A 66 -26.76 19.56 6.28
CA CYS A 66 -25.69 20.54 6.48
C CYS A 66 -25.79 21.69 5.47
N ALA A 67 -25.59 22.93 5.94
CA ALA A 67 -25.73 24.13 5.11
C ALA A 67 -24.67 24.20 4.00
N SER A 68 -23.39 23.97 4.32
CA SER A 68 -22.31 24.00 3.32
C SER A 68 -22.53 22.97 2.22
N ARG A 69 -22.86 21.73 2.61
CA ARG A 69 -23.13 20.64 1.65
C ARG A 69 -24.36 20.90 0.79
N ALA A 70 -25.36 21.60 1.31
CA ALA A 70 -26.52 22.00 0.52
C ALA A 70 -26.15 23.04 -0.54
N GLU A 71 -25.23 23.95 -0.24
CA GLU A 71 -24.69 24.89 -1.23
C GLU A 71 -23.89 24.17 -2.32
N ASP A 72 -23.07 23.19 -1.95
CA ASP A 72 -22.31 22.37 -2.91
C ASP A 72 -23.24 21.61 -3.86
N VAL A 73 -24.31 21.00 -3.34
CA VAL A 73 -25.31 20.31 -4.17
C VAL A 73 -25.95 21.25 -5.19
N VAL A 74 -26.31 22.48 -4.79
CA VAL A 74 -26.88 23.46 -5.71
C VAL A 74 -25.84 23.94 -6.72
N HIS A 75 -24.58 24.05 -6.32
CA HIS A 75 -23.47 24.37 -7.22
C HIS A 75 -23.25 23.26 -8.26
N ASP A 76 -23.28 21.99 -7.87
CA ASP A 76 -23.19 20.86 -8.80
C ASP A 76 -24.28 20.90 -9.87
N VAL A 77 -25.52 21.26 -9.48
CA VAL A 77 -26.62 21.43 -10.42
C VAL A 77 -26.40 22.65 -11.32
N PHE A 78 -25.87 23.75 -10.79
CA PHE A 78 -25.52 24.92 -11.59
C PHE A 78 -24.51 24.56 -12.68
N VAL A 79 -23.43 23.85 -12.36
CA VAL A 79 -22.41 23.41 -13.33
C VAL A 79 -23.05 22.53 -14.42
N LYS A 80 -23.90 21.57 -14.03
CA LYS A 80 -24.65 20.73 -14.99
C LYS A 80 -25.54 21.54 -15.93
N LEU A 81 -26.17 22.61 -15.43
CA LEU A 81 -27.03 23.47 -16.24
C LEU A 81 -26.24 24.38 -17.19
N VAL A 82 -25.05 24.85 -16.80
CA VAL A 82 -24.18 25.64 -17.70
C VAL A 82 -23.84 24.86 -18.99
N GLU A 83 -23.71 23.54 -18.88
CA GLU A 83 -23.40 22.65 -20.01
C GLU A 83 -24.64 22.07 -20.69
N PHE A 84 -25.85 22.36 -20.17
CA PHE A 84 -27.09 21.77 -20.65
C PHE A 84 -27.59 22.45 -21.94
N PRO A 85 -27.66 21.74 -23.08
CA PRO A 85 -28.15 22.32 -24.33
C PRO A 85 -29.68 22.50 -24.30
N ASN A 86 -30.17 23.51 -25.01
CA ASN A 86 -31.62 23.76 -25.23
C ASN A 86 -32.45 23.87 -23.94
N GLN A 87 -32.00 24.71 -23.00
CA GLN A 87 -32.70 24.93 -21.71
C GLN A 87 -34.17 25.39 -21.88
N ASP A 88 -34.47 26.11 -22.95
CA ASP A 88 -35.79 26.71 -23.20
C ASP A 88 -36.84 25.70 -23.68
N ALA A 89 -36.45 24.47 -24.01
CA ALA A 89 -37.38 23.39 -24.38
C ALA A 89 -38.13 22.82 -23.16
N VAL A 90 -37.70 23.15 -21.93
CA VAL A 90 -38.30 22.63 -20.70
C VAL A 90 -39.56 23.42 -20.35
N ARG A 91 -40.71 22.74 -20.44
CA ARG A 91 -42.04 23.35 -20.18
C ARG A 91 -42.24 23.85 -18.75
N GLN A 92 -41.59 23.24 -17.76
CA GLN A 92 -41.71 23.60 -16.34
C GLN A 92 -40.32 23.77 -15.69
N PRO A 93 -39.65 24.90 -15.92
CA PRO A 93 -38.27 25.14 -15.47
C PRO A 93 -38.07 24.97 -13.96
N VAL A 94 -38.94 25.55 -13.13
CA VAL A 94 -38.85 25.50 -11.66
C VAL A 94 -38.95 24.07 -11.14
N ALA A 95 -39.95 23.31 -11.60
CA ALA A 95 -40.12 21.90 -11.21
C ALA A 95 -38.94 21.04 -11.66
N TYR A 96 -38.39 21.31 -12.85
CA TYR A 96 -37.24 20.59 -13.39
C TYR A 96 -35.98 20.81 -12.56
N VAL A 97 -35.62 22.06 -12.28
CA VAL A 97 -34.44 22.40 -11.46
C VAL A 97 -34.59 21.87 -10.03
N THR A 98 -35.80 22.00 -9.44
CA THR A 98 -36.08 21.45 -8.11
C THR A 98 -35.88 19.93 -8.08
N ARG A 99 -36.29 19.22 -9.14
CA ARG A 99 -36.05 17.77 -9.28
C ARG A 99 -34.57 17.45 -9.44
N MET A 100 -33.81 18.25 -10.21
CA MET A 100 -32.36 18.07 -10.33
C MET A 100 -31.66 18.22 -8.98
N VAL A 101 -32.01 19.25 -8.20
CA VAL A 101 -31.46 19.48 -6.85
C VAL A 101 -31.82 18.35 -5.90
N ARG A 102 -33.07 17.88 -5.91
CA ARG A 102 -33.49 16.71 -5.11
C ARG A 102 -32.67 15.47 -5.45
N ASN A 103 -32.51 15.15 -6.73
CA ASN A 103 -31.75 13.98 -7.17
C ASN A 103 -30.28 14.09 -6.76
N ALA A 104 -29.65 15.25 -7.00
CA ALA A 104 -28.28 15.51 -6.59
C ALA A 104 -28.09 15.41 -5.07
N SER A 105 -29.11 15.83 -4.29
CA SER A 105 -29.10 15.68 -2.84
C SER A 105 -29.13 14.21 -2.40
N ILE A 106 -29.98 13.40 -3.04
CA ILE A 106 -30.06 11.95 -2.76
C ILE A 106 -28.73 11.26 -3.11
N ASP A 107 -28.13 11.61 -4.25
CA ASP A 107 -26.83 11.10 -4.64
C ASP A 107 -25.73 11.50 -3.64
N ALA A 108 -25.76 12.74 -3.15
CA ALA A 108 -24.84 13.21 -2.12
C ALA A 108 -25.01 12.46 -0.78
N CYS A 109 -26.23 12.18 -0.36
CA CYS A 109 -26.49 11.34 0.82
C CYS A 109 -25.96 9.92 0.62
N ARG A 110 -26.18 9.31 -0.56
CA ARG A 110 -25.68 7.97 -0.87
C ARG A 110 -24.15 7.90 -0.85
N ARG A 111 -23.46 8.91 -1.41
CA ARG A 111 -22.00 9.01 -1.35
C ARG A 111 -21.49 9.14 0.08
N GLN A 112 -22.13 10.00 0.88
CA GLN A 112 -21.73 10.17 2.27
C GLN A 112 -21.96 8.91 3.11
N SER A 113 -23.05 8.16 2.88
CA SER A 113 -23.25 6.89 3.56
C SER A 113 -22.11 5.90 3.28
N LEU A 114 -21.50 5.94 2.09
CA LEU A 114 -20.32 5.14 1.78
C LEU A 114 -19.06 5.69 2.45
N GLU A 115 -18.85 7.01 2.43
CA GLU A 115 -17.72 7.64 3.12
C GLU A 115 -17.76 7.39 4.63
N ASN A 116 -18.94 7.44 5.24
CA ASN A 116 -19.13 7.17 6.67
C ASN A 116 -18.81 5.71 7.06
N VAL A 117 -18.86 4.76 6.12
CA VAL A 117 -18.38 3.38 6.39
C VAL A 117 -16.86 3.36 6.57
N TYR A 118 -16.15 4.31 5.95
CA TYR A 118 -14.70 4.45 6.04
C TYR A 118 -14.26 5.55 7.02
N HIS A 119 -15.21 6.30 7.59
CA HIS A 119 -14.92 7.20 8.70
C HIS A 119 -14.96 6.41 10.00
N THR A 120 -13.81 6.33 10.63
CA THR A 120 -13.62 5.76 11.95
C THR A 120 -13.70 6.92 12.96
N GLU A 121 -14.25 6.70 14.16
CA GLU A 121 -14.36 7.76 15.16
C GLU A 121 -12.96 8.17 15.64
N GLU A 122 -12.78 9.41 16.10
CA GLU A 122 -11.46 9.88 16.58
C GLU A 122 -10.93 9.02 17.74
N ASP A 123 -11.84 8.42 18.53
CA ASP A 123 -11.50 7.56 19.66
C ASP A 123 -10.87 6.22 19.20
N ASP A 124 -11.31 5.69 18.06
CA ASP A 124 -10.73 4.50 17.44
C ASP A 124 -9.29 4.74 16.94
N GLY A 125 -8.89 6.02 16.79
CA GLY A 125 -7.52 6.41 16.47
C GLY A 125 -6.51 6.12 17.59
N TYR A 126 -6.95 6.06 18.84
CA TYR A 126 -6.09 5.75 19.99
C TYR A 126 -5.84 4.25 20.17
N ASP A 127 -6.68 3.40 19.60
CA ASP A 127 -6.58 1.93 19.69
C ASP A 127 -5.92 1.32 18.45
N VAL A 128 -5.26 2.14 17.62
CA VAL A 128 -4.47 1.67 16.48
C VAL A 128 -3.21 0.98 16.99
N PRO A 129 -3.03 -0.33 16.77
CA PRO A 129 -1.83 -1.03 17.21
C PRO A 129 -0.60 -0.47 16.50
N SER A 130 0.48 -0.25 17.25
CA SER A 130 1.76 0.11 16.64
C SER A 130 2.21 -1.02 15.71
N PRO A 131 2.71 -0.71 14.50
CA PRO A 131 3.35 -1.70 13.64
C PRO A 131 4.71 -2.17 14.19
N GLU A 132 5.26 -1.46 15.18
CA GLU A 132 6.52 -1.81 15.81
C GLU A 132 6.34 -2.92 16.84
N PRO A 133 7.28 -3.89 16.91
CA PRO A 133 7.26 -4.89 17.96
C PRO A 133 7.45 -4.26 19.34
N THR A 134 6.89 -4.89 20.37
CA THR A 134 7.15 -4.48 21.75
C THR A 134 8.64 -4.61 22.07
N PRO A 135 9.18 -3.85 23.04
CA PRO A 135 10.59 -3.96 23.42
C PRO A 135 10.98 -5.37 23.86
N GLU A 136 10.07 -6.09 24.51
CA GLU A 136 10.26 -7.51 24.88
C GLU A 136 10.35 -8.39 23.63
N ALA A 137 9.44 -8.22 22.68
CA ALA A 137 9.45 -8.98 21.43
C ALA A 137 10.75 -8.70 20.63
N ALA A 138 11.17 -7.43 20.54
CA ALA A 138 12.42 -7.05 19.89
C ALA A 138 13.64 -7.69 20.57
N LEU A 139 13.67 -7.71 21.91
CA LEU A 139 14.74 -8.35 22.67
C LEU A 139 14.75 -9.87 22.43
N MET A 140 13.59 -10.53 22.46
CA MET A 140 13.46 -11.96 22.18
C MET A 140 13.92 -12.32 20.77
N THR A 141 13.58 -11.52 19.76
CA THR A 141 14.06 -11.71 18.38
C THR A 141 15.58 -11.58 18.31
N ARG A 142 16.18 -10.55 18.94
CA ARG A 142 17.63 -10.36 18.95
C ARG A 142 18.36 -11.48 19.68
N ASP A 143 17.80 -11.98 20.78
CA ASP A 143 18.38 -13.10 21.51
C ASP A 143 18.30 -14.40 20.70
N THR A 144 17.16 -14.67 20.07
CA THR A 144 16.99 -15.79 19.15
C THR A 144 18.02 -15.75 18.01
N LEU A 145 18.18 -14.60 17.37
CA LEU A 145 19.18 -14.42 16.31
C LEU A 145 20.61 -14.67 16.82
N ARG A 146 20.97 -14.14 18.00
CA ARG A 146 22.29 -14.36 18.61
C ARG A 146 22.57 -15.86 18.81
N ARG A 147 21.58 -16.62 19.28
CA ARG A 147 21.69 -18.08 19.49
C ARG A 147 21.85 -18.83 18.17
N VAL A 148 21.10 -18.46 17.13
CA VAL A 148 21.26 -19.05 15.79
C VAL A 148 22.65 -18.76 15.23
N CYS A 149 23.15 -17.53 15.36
CA CYS A 149 24.52 -17.19 14.93
C CYS A 149 25.57 -18.03 15.64
N ALA A 150 25.45 -18.22 16.95
CA ALA A 150 26.36 -19.07 17.72
C ALA A 150 26.31 -20.53 17.23
N ALA A 151 25.12 -21.08 16.98
CA ALA A 151 24.98 -22.42 16.42
C ALA A 151 25.58 -22.55 15.00
N LEU A 152 25.51 -21.49 14.18
CA LEU A 152 26.16 -21.46 12.87
C LEU A 152 27.69 -21.37 12.95
N ASP A 153 28.23 -20.77 14.01
CA ASP A 153 29.68 -20.72 14.25
C ASP A 153 30.26 -22.10 14.62
N ASP A 154 29.45 -23.00 15.21
CA ASP A 154 29.84 -24.38 15.52
C ASP A 154 29.88 -25.31 14.29
N LEU A 155 29.36 -24.86 13.14
CA LEU A 155 29.36 -25.65 11.91
C LEU A 155 30.76 -25.73 11.28
N PRO A 156 31.10 -26.88 10.66
CA PRO A 156 32.25 -26.96 9.77
C PRO A 156 32.15 -25.91 8.65
N ALA A 157 33.27 -25.26 8.31
CA ALA A 157 33.34 -24.17 7.35
C ALA A 157 32.62 -24.45 6.01
N ARG A 158 32.70 -25.71 5.52
CA ARG A 158 32.01 -26.13 4.29
C ARG A 158 30.49 -26.14 4.43
N SER A 159 29.96 -26.61 5.58
CA SER A 159 28.53 -26.66 5.87
C SER A 159 27.96 -25.27 6.10
N ARG A 160 28.71 -24.41 6.81
CA ARG A 160 28.37 -23.00 6.97
C ARG A 160 28.29 -22.29 5.62
N ALA A 161 29.31 -22.44 4.76
CA ALA A 161 29.31 -21.83 3.43
C ALA A 161 28.13 -22.29 2.56
N ALA A 162 27.78 -23.58 2.60
CA ALA A 162 26.62 -24.10 1.89
C ALA A 162 25.30 -23.46 2.39
N PHE A 163 25.15 -23.32 3.71
CA PHE A 163 24.00 -22.66 4.31
C PHE A 163 23.93 -21.18 3.93
N GLU A 164 25.02 -20.43 4.06
CA GLU A 164 25.07 -18.99 3.74
C GLU A 164 24.72 -18.73 2.27
N MET A 165 25.25 -19.52 1.34
CA MET A 165 24.95 -19.38 -0.09
C MET A 165 23.47 -19.62 -0.39
N VAL A 166 22.87 -20.68 0.18
CA VAL A 166 21.50 -21.08 -0.15
C VAL A 166 20.46 -20.26 0.62
N ARG A 167 20.71 -19.92 1.89
CA ARG A 167 19.72 -19.27 2.78
C ARG A 167 19.91 -17.78 2.96
N LEU A 168 21.13 -17.27 2.92
CA LEU A 168 21.39 -15.83 3.08
C LEU A 168 21.51 -15.11 1.74
N ARG A 169 22.05 -15.79 0.72
CA ARG A 169 22.23 -15.24 -0.63
C ARG A 169 21.20 -15.76 -1.64
N GLU A 170 20.30 -16.63 -1.19
CA GLU A 170 19.23 -17.23 -2.02
C GLU A 170 19.74 -17.90 -3.32
N GLU A 171 20.99 -18.39 -3.30
CA GLU A 171 21.57 -19.06 -4.47
C GLU A 171 20.99 -20.47 -4.67
N THR A 172 20.95 -20.92 -5.92
CA THR A 172 20.48 -22.28 -6.22
C THR A 172 21.45 -23.34 -5.69
N LEU A 173 20.92 -24.52 -5.36
CA LEU A 173 21.73 -25.70 -4.97
C LEU A 173 22.77 -26.06 -6.03
N GLN A 174 22.47 -25.83 -7.32
CA GLN A 174 23.41 -26.06 -8.41
C GLN A 174 24.60 -25.10 -8.37
N THR A 175 24.34 -23.81 -8.13
CA THR A 175 25.40 -22.79 -8.01
C THR A 175 26.29 -23.08 -6.81
N ALA A 176 25.70 -23.35 -5.65
CA ALA A 176 26.44 -23.70 -4.44
C ALA A 176 27.26 -25.00 -4.60
N ALA A 177 26.72 -26.01 -5.30
CA ALA A 177 27.42 -27.26 -5.58
C ALA A 177 28.66 -27.06 -6.44
N ARG A 178 28.56 -26.21 -7.48
CA ARG A 178 29.69 -25.83 -8.33
C ARG A 178 30.76 -25.08 -7.55
N ALA A 179 30.36 -24.09 -6.75
CA ALA A 179 31.30 -23.29 -5.95
C ALA A 179 32.04 -24.11 -4.88
N LEU A 180 31.34 -25.06 -4.23
CA LEU A 180 31.91 -25.90 -3.18
C LEU A 180 32.54 -27.21 -3.70
N ASN A 181 32.54 -27.42 -5.01
CA ASN A 181 33.03 -28.63 -5.69
C ASN A 181 32.47 -29.93 -5.07
N VAL A 182 31.14 -30.02 -4.99
CA VAL A 182 30.37 -31.18 -4.45
C VAL A 182 29.16 -31.50 -5.32
N SER A 183 28.51 -32.64 -5.06
CA SER A 183 27.20 -32.91 -5.67
C SER A 183 26.11 -32.03 -5.07
N GLN A 184 25.09 -31.69 -5.88
CA GLN A 184 23.91 -30.95 -5.43
C GLN A 184 23.21 -31.65 -4.25
N THR A 185 23.16 -32.98 -4.28
CA THR A 185 22.62 -33.81 -3.20
C THR A 185 23.37 -33.59 -1.90
N LEU A 186 24.69 -33.45 -1.93
CA LEU A 186 25.48 -33.19 -0.73
C LEU A 186 25.24 -31.78 -0.18
N VAL A 187 25.14 -30.75 -1.03
CA VAL A 187 24.76 -29.39 -0.58
C VAL A 187 23.40 -29.41 0.11
N HIS A 188 22.41 -30.08 -0.48
CA HIS A 188 21.09 -30.22 0.13
C HIS A 188 21.16 -30.86 1.52
N PHE A 189 21.95 -31.93 1.70
CA PHE A 189 22.17 -32.52 3.02
C PHE A 189 22.89 -31.58 3.98
N MET A 190 23.88 -30.82 3.52
CA MET A 190 24.63 -29.87 4.36
C MET A 190 23.73 -28.74 4.87
N VAL A 191 22.87 -28.18 4.01
CA VAL A 191 21.89 -27.14 4.40
C VAL A 191 20.87 -27.72 5.38
N ARG A 192 20.33 -28.90 5.11
CA ARG A 192 19.39 -29.58 6.02
C ARG A 192 20.01 -29.88 7.39
N ASP A 193 21.25 -30.36 7.40
CA ASP A 193 21.98 -30.67 8.64
C ASP A 193 22.24 -29.39 9.45
N ALA A 194 22.57 -28.28 8.77
CA ALA A 194 22.75 -26.97 9.36
C ALA A 194 21.48 -26.42 10.02
N GLU A 195 20.36 -26.44 9.29
CA GLU A 195 19.05 -26.00 9.80
C GLU A 195 18.63 -26.80 11.03
N ARG A 196 18.76 -28.12 10.97
CA ARG A 196 18.44 -29.00 12.09
C ARG A 196 19.30 -28.70 13.31
N HIS A 197 20.61 -28.48 13.13
CA HIS A 197 21.49 -28.14 14.24
C HIS A 197 21.12 -26.80 14.88
N CYS A 198 20.79 -25.78 14.09
CA CYS A 198 20.31 -24.50 14.61
C CYS A 198 19.03 -24.68 15.43
N ALA A 199 18.08 -25.49 14.96
CA ALA A 199 16.85 -25.80 15.69
C ALA A 199 17.13 -26.56 17.00
N GLU A 200 17.98 -27.59 16.95
CA GLU A 200 18.38 -28.39 18.11
C GLU A 200 19.07 -27.51 19.20
N CYS A 201 19.91 -26.56 18.80
CA CYS A 201 20.56 -25.64 19.75
C CYS A 201 19.62 -24.57 20.29
N LEU A 202 18.68 -24.04 19.49
CA LEU A 202 17.63 -23.17 20.00
C LEU A 202 16.77 -23.87 21.05
N ASP A 203 16.33 -25.10 20.78
CA ASP A 203 15.56 -25.91 21.72
C ASP A 203 16.35 -26.23 23.00
N ALA A 204 17.64 -26.54 22.87
CA ALA A 204 18.52 -26.76 24.02
C ALA A 204 18.61 -25.50 24.89
N CYS A 205 18.80 -24.33 24.28
CA CYS A 205 18.86 -23.06 25.01
C CYS A 205 17.52 -22.68 25.65
N HIS A 206 16.37 -23.03 25.05
CA HIS A 206 15.06 -22.86 25.69
C HIS A 206 14.87 -23.78 26.88
N ARG A 207 15.41 -25.00 26.82
CA ARG A 207 15.36 -25.99 27.91
C ARG A 207 16.45 -25.80 28.97
N GLY A 208 17.38 -24.85 28.79
CA GLY A 208 18.51 -24.63 29.70
C GLY A 208 19.56 -25.75 29.67
N VAL A 209 19.66 -26.50 28.57
CA VAL A 209 20.61 -27.60 28.38
C VAL A 209 21.74 -27.16 27.42
N ALA A 210 22.91 -27.79 27.53
CA ALA A 210 24.03 -27.54 26.62
C ALA A 210 23.64 -27.79 25.15
N CYS A 211 24.14 -26.95 24.23
CA CYS A 211 23.91 -27.09 22.79
C CYS A 211 24.58 -28.38 22.30
N PRO A 212 23.86 -29.24 21.55
CA PRO A 212 24.38 -30.51 21.05
C PRO A 212 25.50 -30.29 20.03
N VAL A 213 26.48 -31.18 20.00
CA VAL A 213 27.58 -31.11 19.02
C VAL A 213 27.06 -31.32 17.60
N PHE A 214 27.57 -30.55 16.64
CA PHE A 214 27.26 -30.73 15.23
C PHE A 214 27.76 -32.10 14.72
N LEU A 215 26.84 -33.01 14.44
CA LEU A 215 27.12 -34.29 13.79
C LEU A 215 26.68 -34.24 12.33
N GLY A 216 27.61 -33.93 11.42
CA GLY A 216 27.36 -33.93 9.98
C GLY A 216 27.05 -35.33 9.44
N GLY A 217 26.41 -35.42 8.26
CA GLY A 217 25.87 -36.65 7.67
C GLY A 217 26.81 -37.87 7.51
N ARG A 218 28.13 -37.74 7.66
CA ARG A 218 29.07 -38.88 7.73
C ARG A 218 29.25 -39.47 9.13
N ALA A 219 29.03 -38.69 10.19
CA ALA A 219 29.19 -39.12 11.58
C ALA A 219 27.96 -39.89 12.11
N ARG A 220 26.79 -39.76 11.47
CA ARG A 220 25.51 -40.38 11.91
C ARG A 220 25.25 -41.80 11.37
N ARG A 221 26.15 -42.38 10.56
CA ARG A 221 26.04 -43.76 10.02
C ARG A 221 26.85 -44.79 10.84
N ARG A 222 26.99 -44.60 12.14
CA ARG A 222 27.57 -45.58 13.07
C ARG A 222 26.65 -45.78 14.25
#